data_AF-A0A220YBM1-F1
#
_entry.id   AF-A0A220YBM1-F1
#
_cell.length_a   1.000
_cell.length_b   1.000
_cell.length_c   1.000
_cell.angle_alpha   90.00
_cell.angle_beta   90.00
_cell.angle_gamma   90.00
#
_symmetry.space_group_name_H-M   'P 1'
#
loop_
_entity.id
_entity.type
_entity.pdbx_description
1 polymer ?
#
loop_
_entity_poly.entity_id
_entity_poly.type
_entity_poly.pdbx_seq_one_letter_code
_entity_poly.pdbx_strand_id
1 'polypeptide(L)'
;MSSIPAGDDVLDPDEPIYDLPRVAELLKIPVTKVHQQLRDGHLVAVRRGEGVVVPQVFFTQSGEVVKSLPGLLTILHDGGYHDTEIVRWLFTPDPSLTVTRDGTKDAISNARPVDALHAHQAREVVRRAQAMAY
;
A
#
# COMPACT_ATOMS: atom_id res chain seq x y z
N MET A 1 21.96 2.11 -14.50
CA MET A 1 21.03 2.95 -13.69
C MET A 1 19.92 2.04 -13.22
N SER A 2 19.96 1.61 -11.96
CA SER A 2 18.97 0.68 -11.43
C SER A 2 17.63 1.41 -11.28
N SER A 3 16.72 1.18 -12.22
CA SER A 3 15.38 1.76 -12.17
C SER A 3 14.71 1.35 -10.86
N ILE A 4 14.10 2.30 -10.17
CA ILE A 4 13.32 2.04 -8.96
C ILE A 4 12.03 1.35 -9.42
N PRO A 5 11.68 0.17 -8.89
CA PRO A 5 10.41 -0.46 -9.21
C PRO A 5 9.29 0.47 -8.73
N ALA A 6 8.46 0.90 -9.67
CA ALA A 6 7.33 1.77 -9.43
C ALA A 6 6.27 1.47 -10.48
N GLY A 7 5.03 1.32 -10.02
CA GLY A 7 3.85 1.18 -10.86
C GLY A 7 3.45 2.50 -11.53
N ASP A 8 2.44 2.42 -12.36
CA ASP A 8 1.78 3.59 -12.96
C ASP A 8 0.93 4.33 -11.91
N ASP A 9 0.74 5.64 -12.10
CA ASP A 9 -0.09 6.44 -11.19
C ASP A 9 -1.57 6.17 -11.42
N VAL A 10 -2.09 5.21 -10.67
CA VAL A 10 -3.52 4.83 -10.65
C VAL A 10 -4.27 5.44 -9.46
N LEU A 11 -3.60 6.29 -8.69
CA LEU A 11 -4.16 6.95 -7.51
C LEU A 11 -4.95 8.19 -7.92
N ASP A 12 -5.93 8.56 -7.11
CA ASP A 12 -6.64 9.82 -7.28
C ASP A 12 -5.66 11.01 -7.11
N PRO A 13 -5.75 12.08 -7.91
CA PRO A 13 -4.84 13.22 -7.80
C PRO A 13 -4.82 13.87 -6.40
N ASP A 14 -5.91 13.79 -5.65
CA ASP A 14 -5.99 14.32 -4.27
C ASP A 14 -5.45 13.32 -3.22
N GLU A 15 -5.09 12.09 -3.61
CA GLU A 15 -4.64 11.08 -2.67
C GLU A 15 -3.30 11.50 -2.03
N PRO A 16 -3.21 11.48 -0.69
CA PRO A 16 -1.99 11.85 0.02
C PRO A 16 -0.84 10.88 -0.30
N ILE A 17 0.27 11.46 -0.74
CA ILE A 17 1.51 10.75 -1.10
C ILE A 17 2.73 11.30 -0.33
N TYR A 18 3.77 10.48 -0.23
CA TYR A 18 5.10 10.86 0.25
C TYR A 18 6.14 10.61 -0.84
N ASP A 19 7.08 11.53 -1.00
CA ASP A 19 8.30 11.32 -1.78
C ASP A 19 9.29 10.42 -1.03
N LEU A 20 10.25 9.84 -1.76
CA LEU A 20 11.23 8.91 -1.17
C LEU A 20 12.09 9.54 -0.05
N PRO A 21 12.58 10.79 -0.18
CA PRO A 21 13.21 11.51 0.93
C PRO A 21 12.30 11.60 2.16
N ARG A 22 11.03 11.96 1.98
CA ARG A 22 10.08 12.07 3.08
C ARG A 22 9.81 10.73 3.78
N VAL A 23 9.71 9.64 3.02
CA VAL A 23 9.61 8.28 3.57
C VAL A 23 10.85 7.92 4.38
N ALA A 24 12.03 8.29 3.90
CA ALA A 24 13.30 8.04 4.59
C ALA A 24 13.36 8.78 5.94
N GLU A 25 12.93 10.05 5.98
CA GLU A 25 12.79 10.81 7.23
C GLU A 25 11.79 10.16 8.20
N LEU A 26 10.62 9.77 7.68
CA LEU A 26 9.54 9.17 8.47
C LEU A 26 10.00 7.87 9.15
N LEU A 27 10.63 6.98 8.38
CA LEU A 27 11.14 5.71 8.85
C LEU A 27 12.47 5.81 9.61
N LYS A 28 13.10 6.99 9.63
CA LYS A 28 14.45 7.24 10.19
C LYS A 28 15.52 6.31 9.59
N ILE A 29 15.41 6.03 8.30
CA ILE A 29 16.35 5.21 7.52
C ILE A 29 16.89 6.02 6.34
N PRO A 30 18.08 5.70 5.79
CA PRO A 30 18.55 6.37 4.59
C PRO A 30 17.67 6.02 3.38
N VAL A 31 17.57 6.94 2.41
CA VAL A 31 16.81 6.77 1.16
C VAL A 31 17.22 5.50 0.40
N THR A 32 18.49 5.11 0.49
CA THR A 32 19.00 3.84 -0.07
C THR A 32 18.30 2.61 0.50
N LYS A 33 17.93 2.62 1.79
CA LYS A 33 17.14 1.57 2.42
C LYS A 33 15.69 1.60 1.95
N VAL A 34 15.11 2.78 1.71
CA VAL A 34 13.77 2.89 1.10
C VAL A 34 13.75 2.26 -0.29
N HIS A 35 14.76 2.56 -1.12
CA HIS A 35 14.91 1.90 -2.42
C HIS A 35 15.05 0.38 -2.31
N GLN A 36 15.75 -0.10 -1.28
CA GLN A 36 15.88 -1.54 -1.04
C GLN A 36 14.52 -2.16 -0.65
N GLN A 37 13.74 -1.51 0.21
CA GLN A 37 12.39 -1.98 0.58
C GLN A 37 11.45 -2.10 -0.63
N LEU A 38 11.55 -1.15 -1.58
CA LEU A 38 10.81 -1.22 -2.84
C LEU A 38 11.25 -2.40 -3.70
N ARG A 39 12.55 -2.71 -3.73
CA ARG A 39 13.09 -3.86 -4.47
C ARG A 39 12.76 -5.20 -3.83
N ASP A 40 12.72 -5.23 -2.51
CA ASP A 40 12.40 -6.44 -1.73
C ASP A 40 10.88 -6.73 -1.74
N GLY A 41 10.05 -5.86 -2.32
CA GLY A 41 8.60 -6.00 -2.33
C GLY A 41 7.96 -5.76 -0.95
N HIS A 42 8.69 -5.12 -0.03
CA HIS A 42 8.16 -4.72 1.28
C HIS A 42 7.37 -3.41 1.23
N LEU A 43 7.51 -2.66 0.13
CA LEU A 43 6.82 -1.42 -0.13
C LEU A 43 6.55 -1.32 -1.63
N VAL A 44 5.49 -0.62 -2.02
CA VAL A 44 5.17 -0.35 -3.42
C VAL A 44 5.12 1.17 -3.64
N ALA A 45 5.62 1.62 -4.78
CA ALA A 45 5.62 3.02 -5.19
C ALA A 45 4.93 3.20 -6.54
N VAL A 46 4.45 4.41 -6.81
CA VAL A 46 3.89 4.80 -8.11
C VAL A 46 4.69 5.94 -8.71
N ARG A 47 4.66 6.04 -10.04
CA ARG A 47 5.32 7.10 -10.79
C ARG A 47 4.33 8.22 -11.10
N ARG A 48 4.34 9.28 -10.30
CA ARG A 48 3.47 10.45 -10.47
C ARG A 48 4.30 11.65 -10.94
N GLY A 49 3.98 12.17 -12.12
CA GLY A 49 4.73 13.25 -12.76
C GLY A 49 6.17 12.82 -13.06
N GLU A 50 7.15 13.60 -12.63
CA GLU A 50 8.58 13.29 -12.82
C GLU A 50 9.19 12.48 -11.67
N GLY A 51 8.40 12.14 -10.63
CA GLY A 51 8.87 11.53 -9.40
C GLY A 51 8.32 10.12 -9.14
N VAL A 52 9.00 9.41 -8.25
CA VAL A 52 8.50 8.18 -7.63
C VAL A 52 7.99 8.53 -6.23
N VAL A 53 6.75 8.16 -5.95
CA VAL A 53 6.04 8.51 -4.73
C VAL A 53 5.40 7.28 -4.11
N VAL A 54 5.21 7.31 -2.80
CA VAL A 54 4.63 6.23 -2.01
C VAL A 54 3.36 6.76 -1.33
N PRO A 55 2.23 6.06 -1.42
CA PRO A 55 1.02 6.46 -0.72
C PRO A 55 1.23 6.58 0.80
N GLN A 56 0.71 7.66 1.40
CA GLN A 56 0.85 7.88 2.86
C GLN A 56 0.15 6.80 3.68
N VAL A 57 -0.93 6.23 3.12
CA VAL A 57 -1.71 5.15 3.72
C VAL A 57 -0.93 3.84 3.89
N PHE A 58 0.31 3.72 3.43
CA PHE A 58 1.16 2.56 3.76
C PHE A 58 1.87 2.70 5.10
N PHE A 59 1.80 3.87 5.72
CA PHE A 59 2.43 4.19 6.98
C PHE A 59 1.37 4.43 8.05
N THR A 60 1.59 3.87 9.23
CA THR A 60 0.75 4.12 10.41
C THR A 60 0.94 5.55 10.92
N GLN A 61 0.04 6.02 11.77
CA GLN A 61 0.15 7.32 12.44
C GLN A 61 1.44 7.46 13.28
N SER A 62 2.03 6.34 13.70
CA SER A 62 3.31 6.29 14.42
C SER A 62 4.53 6.46 13.51
N GLY A 63 4.34 6.51 12.19
CA GLY A 63 5.43 6.64 11.21
C GLY A 63 6.14 5.32 10.88
N GLU A 64 5.45 4.18 11.02
CA GLU A 64 5.97 2.86 10.68
C GLU A 64 5.20 2.26 9.51
N VAL A 65 5.85 1.44 8.67
CA VAL A 65 5.15 0.67 7.62
C VAL A 65 4.11 -0.25 8.26
N VAL A 66 2.92 -0.33 7.66
CA VAL A 66 1.87 -1.24 8.13
C VAL A 66 2.40 -2.68 8.11
N LYS A 67 2.38 -3.37 9.26
CA LYS A 67 2.98 -4.70 9.41
C LYS A 67 2.43 -5.76 8.45
N SER A 68 1.16 -5.63 8.07
CA SER A 68 0.49 -6.56 7.15
C SER A 68 0.80 -6.30 5.68
N LEU A 69 1.37 -5.15 5.34
CA LEU A 69 1.60 -4.74 3.95
C LEU A 69 2.67 -5.61 3.26
N PRO A 70 3.87 -5.84 3.82
CA PRO A 70 4.87 -6.71 3.17
C PRO A 70 4.33 -8.10 2.86
N GLY A 71 3.63 -8.73 3.82
CA GLY A 71 3.06 -10.06 3.62
C GLY A 71 1.95 -10.08 2.55
N LEU A 72 1.14 -9.03 2.47
CA LEU A 72 0.14 -8.88 1.41
C LEU A 72 0.81 -8.72 0.04
N LEU A 73 1.84 -7.87 -0.07
CA LEU A 73 2.57 -7.67 -1.32
C LEU A 73 3.21 -8.97 -1.80
N THR A 74 3.82 -9.76 -0.90
CA THR A 74 4.36 -11.08 -1.25
C THR A 74 3.28 -11.99 -1.86
N ILE A 75 2.09 -12.04 -1.28
CA ILE A 75 0.99 -12.88 -1.80
C ILE A 75 0.53 -12.41 -3.18
N LEU A 76 0.37 -11.10 -3.36
CA LEU A 76 -0.05 -10.55 -4.65
C LEU A 76 1.02 -10.78 -5.73
N HIS A 77 2.30 -10.59 -5.40
CA HIS A 77 3.39 -10.88 -6.33
C HIS A 77 3.50 -12.37 -6.67
N ASP A 78 3.29 -13.27 -5.71
CA ASP A 78 3.24 -14.72 -5.95
C ASP A 78 2.06 -15.09 -6.87
N GLY A 79 0.93 -14.39 -6.75
CA GLY A 79 -0.20 -14.46 -7.68
C GLY A 79 0.04 -13.82 -9.05
N GLY A 80 1.23 -13.27 -9.32
CA GLY A 80 1.58 -12.67 -10.61
C GLY A 80 1.13 -11.23 -10.81
N TYR A 81 0.67 -10.54 -9.76
CA TYR A 81 0.26 -9.13 -9.83
C TYR A 81 1.47 -8.20 -9.88
N HIS A 82 1.39 -7.19 -10.73
CA HIS A 82 2.39 -6.12 -10.85
C HIS A 82 2.08 -4.94 -9.92
N ASP A 83 3.07 -4.10 -9.63
CA ASP A 83 2.94 -2.91 -8.76
C ASP A 83 1.70 -2.06 -9.07
N THR A 84 1.45 -1.80 -10.36
CA THR A 84 0.29 -1.02 -10.83
C THR A 84 -1.04 -1.70 -10.47
N GLU A 85 -1.13 -3.02 -10.63
CA GLU A 85 -2.34 -3.78 -10.34
C GLU A 85 -2.59 -3.88 -8.84
N ILE A 86 -1.52 -4.07 -8.06
CA ILE A 86 -1.55 -4.07 -6.60
C ILE A 86 -2.06 -2.74 -6.09
N VAL A 87 -1.48 -1.62 -6.53
CA VAL A 87 -1.93 -0.29 -6.12
C VAL A 87 -3.36 -0.07 -6.57
N ARG A 88 -3.71 -0.40 -7.82
CA ARG A 88 -5.08 -0.25 -8.30
C ARG A 88 -6.07 -0.99 -7.42
N TRP A 89 -5.79 -2.25 -7.09
CA TRP A 89 -6.65 -3.07 -6.25
C TRP A 89 -6.75 -2.52 -4.83
N LEU A 90 -5.64 -2.12 -4.21
CA LEU A 90 -5.59 -1.57 -2.86
C LEU A 90 -6.44 -0.30 -2.69
N PHE A 91 -6.53 0.53 -3.74
CA PHE A 91 -7.25 1.80 -3.73
C PHE A 91 -8.64 1.71 -4.37
N THR A 92 -8.99 0.57 -4.98
CA THR A 92 -10.34 0.37 -5.52
C THR A 92 -11.30 0.04 -4.37
N PRO A 93 -12.35 0.86 -4.14
CA PRO A 93 -13.34 0.55 -3.12
C PRO A 93 -14.13 -0.69 -3.50
N ASP A 94 -14.29 -1.61 -2.54
CA ASP A 94 -15.02 -2.85 -2.75
C ASP A 94 -16.34 -2.84 -1.97
N PRO A 95 -17.49 -2.95 -2.64
CA PRO A 95 -18.80 -2.82 -2.00
C PRO A 95 -19.12 -3.95 -1.02
N SER A 96 -18.41 -5.07 -1.10
CA SER A 96 -18.53 -6.19 -0.16
C SER A 96 -17.56 -6.08 1.02
N LEU A 97 -16.64 -5.11 1.00
CA LEU A 97 -15.69 -4.85 2.07
C LEU A 97 -16.25 -3.77 3.02
N THR A 98 -16.40 -4.16 4.28
CA THR A 98 -16.88 -3.27 5.33
C THR A 98 -15.80 -3.07 6.38
N VAL A 99 -15.37 -1.83 6.56
CA VAL A 99 -14.26 -1.48 7.46
C VAL A 99 -14.74 -0.68 8.65
N THR A 100 -14.32 -1.10 9.83
CA THR A 100 -14.58 -0.36 11.07
C THR A 100 -13.37 0.52 11.36
N ARG A 101 -13.57 1.84 11.37
CA ARG A 101 -12.49 2.78 11.73
C ARG A 101 -12.23 2.69 13.23
N ASP A 102 -10.98 2.48 13.60
CA ASP A 102 -10.54 2.32 14.99
C ASP A 102 -11.06 3.48 15.87
N GLY A 103 -11.86 3.16 16.89
CA GLY A 103 -12.47 4.14 17.81
C GLY A 103 -13.92 4.53 17.50
N THR A 104 -14.49 4.17 16.35
CA THR A 104 -15.90 4.46 15.99
C THR A 104 -16.66 3.17 15.66
N LYS A 105 -17.90 3.02 16.16
CA LYS A 105 -18.79 1.88 15.81
C LYS A 105 -19.33 1.95 14.39
N ASP A 106 -19.05 3.03 13.67
CA ASP A 106 -19.48 3.24 12.29
C ASP A 106 -18.71 2.30 11.34
N ALA A 107 -19.48 1.42 10.72
CA ALA A 107 -19.01 0.51 9.69
C ALA A 107 -19.09 1.23 8.33
N ILE A 108 -17.93 1.51 7.73
CA ILE A 108 -17.86 2.07 6.37
C ILE A 108 -18.04 0.91 5.40
N SER A 109 -19.21 0.85 4.76
CA SER A 109 -19.44 -0.05 3.64
C SER A 109 -18.79 0.53 2.39
N ASN A 110 -18.38 -0.31 1.43
CA ASN A 110 -17.66 0.12 0.23
C ASN A 110 -16.28 0.75 0.52
N ALA A 111 -15.54 0.13 1.43
CA ALA A 111 -14.23 0.60 1.83
C ALA A 111 -13.12 0.09 0.89
N ARG A 112 -11.97 0.77 0.90
CA ARG A 112 -10.81 0.35 0.12
C ARG A 112 -9.99 -0.67 0.91
N PRO A 113 -9.39 -1.69 0.27
CA PRO A 113 -8.54 -2.65 0.96
C PRO A 113 -7.40 -2.00 1.76
N VAL A 114 -6.87 -0.86 1.29
CA VAL A 114 -5.85 -0.10 2.00
C VAL A 114 -6.32 0.47 3.34
N ASP A 115 -7.60 0.84 3.46
CA ASP A 115 -8.16 1.34 4.72
C ASP A 115 -8.31 0.20 5.75
N ALA A 116 -8.59 -1.01 5.26
CA ALA A 116 -8.68 -2.22 6.08
C ALA A 116 -7.31 -2.70 6.61
N LEU A 117 -6.21 -2.29 5.98
CA LEU A 117 -4.85 -2.58 6.46
C LEU A 117 -4.51 -1.89 7.78
N HIS A 118 -5.07 -0.70 8.03
CA HIS A 118 -4.90 0.03 9.28
C HIS A 118 -5.76 -0.50 10.41
N ALA A 119 -6.91 -1.05 10.06
CA ALA A 119 -7.78 -1.72 11.02
C ALA A 119 -7.24 -3.13 11.35
N HIS A 120 -7.77 -3.74 12.40
CA HIS A 120 -7.55 -5.16 12.72
C HIS A 120 -8.06 -6.14 11.63
N GLN A 121 -8.50 -5.62 10.49
CA GLN A 121 -9.16 -6.31 9.40
C GLN A 121 -8.23 -6.64 8.22
N ALA A 122 -6.92 -6.41 8.35
CA ALA A 122 -5.94 -6.80 7.33
C ALA A 122 -6.03 -8.29 6.93
N ARG A 123 -6.54 -9.16 7.81
CA ARG A 123 -6.82 -10.58 7.50
C ARG A 123 -7.82 -10.76 6.36
N GLU A 124 -8.86 -9.94 6.29
CA GLU A 124 -9.86 -10.01 5.21
C GLU A 124 -9.24 -9.60 3.87
N VAL A 125 -8.40 -8.56 3.89
CA VAL A 125 -7.63 -8.11 2.71
C VAL A 125 -6.71 -9.24 2.20
N VAL A 126 -5.95 -9.86 3.10
CA VAL A 126 -5.07 -10.98 2.76
C VAL A 126 -5.87 -12.17 2.20
N ARG A 127 -7.00 -12.51 2.80
CA ARG A 127 -7.88 -13.59 2.31
C ARG A 127 -8.36 -13.32 0.88
N ARG A 128 -8.73 -12.07 0.57
CA ARG A 128 -9.15 -11.67 -0.77
C ARG A 128 -8.02 -11.71 -1.77
N ALA A 129 -6.84 -11.23 -1.40
CA ALA A 129 -5.65 -11.34 -2.23
C ALA A 129 -5.31 -12.79 -2.58
N GLN A 130 -5.42 -13.71 -1.61
CA GLN A 130 -5.25 -15.14 -1.85
C GLN A 130 -6.32 -15.71 -2.79
N ALA A 131 -7.58 -15.32 -2.63
CA ALA A 131 -8.67 -15.74 -3.51
C ALA A 131 -8.54 -15.21 -4.96
N MET A 132 -7.74 -14.17 -5.16
CA MET A 132 -7.44 -13.60 -6.47
C MET A 132 -6.17 -14.20 -7.12
N ALA A 133 -5.36 -14.91 -6.35
CA ALA A 133 -4.12 -15.53 -6.78
C ALA A 133 -4.28 -17.01 -7.20
N TYR A 134 -5.46 -17.60 -7.03
CA TYR A 134 -5.78 -19.02 -7.30
C TYR A 134 -7.03 -19.14 -8.17
#